data_AF-A0A967L4D9-F1
#
_entry.id   AF-A0A967L4D9-F1
#
_cell.length_a   1.000
_cell.length_b   1.000
_cell.length_c   1.000
_cell.angle_alpha   90.00
_cell.angle_beta   90.00
_cell.angle_gamma   90.00
#
_symmetry.space_group_name_H-M   'P 1'
#
loop_
_entity.id
_entity.type
_entity.pdbx_description
1 polymer ?
#
loop_
_entity_poly.entity_id
_entity_poly.type
_entity_poly.pdbx_seq_one_letter_code
_entity_poly.pdbx_strand_id
1 'polypeptide(L)'
;GNKLAGQRTRTHGDYHLGQVLYTGRDFVIIDFEGEPARPIGERRIKRSPIRDVAGMLRSFDYAVRTAQHNLPHLEDLTAVDAEHLAAWATLWRDCVSWAFLSAYRAAVRGSGIIPAQRGQLSLLLDVYLLEKALYELAYELNHRPDWVDLPLAGLLALLERPPA
;
A
#
# COMPACT_ATOMS: atom_id res chain seq x y z
N GLY A 1 -21.60 -18.51 5.71
CA GLY A 1 -20.84 -17.46 5.00
C GLY A 1 -20.01 -18.10 3.91
N ASN A 2 -19.94 -17.49 2.72
CA ASN A 2 -19.13 -18.03 1.62
C ASN A 2 -17.65 -18.04 2.00
N LYS A 3 -16.97 -19.16 1.76
CA LYS A 3 -15.54 -19.31 2.02
C LYS A 3 -14.76 -18.46 1.02
N LEU A 4 -13.90 -17.56 1.50
CA LEU A 4 -12.99 -16.80 0.65
C LEU A 4 -11.98 -17.77 0.00
N ALA A 5 -11.84 -17.68 -1.32
CA ALA A 5 -10.85 -18.43 -2.08
C ALA A 5 -9.42 -17.85 -1.90
N GLY A 6 -8.43 -18.52 -2.48
CA GLY A 6 -7.01 -18.14 -2.32
C GLY A 6 -6.30 -18.94 -1.23
N GLN A 7 -5.00 -18.73 -1.11
CA GLN A 7 -4.15 -19.46 -0.15
C GLN A 7 -3.61 -18.53 0.93
N ARG A 8 -3.27 -19.12 2.07
CA ARG A 8 -2.47 -18.45 3.10
C ARG A 8 -1.02 -18.89 2.97
N THR A 9 -0.12 -17.94 2.78
CA THR A 9 1.32 -18.18 2.59
C THR A 9 2.11 -17.44 3.66
N ARG A 10 3.42 -17.69 3.77
CA ARG A 10 4.30 -16.78 4.52
C ARG A 10 4.51 -15.55 3.64
N THR A 11 4.16 -14.40 4.19
CA THR A 11 4.27 -13.08 3.56
C THR A 11 5.50 -12.37 4.11
N HIS A 12 5.96 -11.32 3.44
CA HIS A 12 6.94 -10.39 4.01
C HIS A 12 6.37 -9.71 5.27
N GLY A 13 5.09 -9.35 5.23
CA GLY A 13 4.37 -8.84 6.40
C GLY A 13 4.70 -7.41 6.81
N ASP A 14 5.58 -6.73 6.07
CA ASP A 14 5.81 -5.27 6.09
C ASP A 14 6.39 -4.80 4.75
N TYR A 15 5.77 -5.22 3.64
CA TYR A 15 6.27 -4.93 2.30
C TYR A 15 5.89 -3.51 1.86
N HIS A 16 6.90 -2.68 1.57
CA HIS A 16 6.75 -1.31 1.06
C HIS A 16 7.99 -0.90 0.25
N LEU A 17 7.99 0.30 -0.37
CA LEU A 17 9.08 0.76 -1.26
C LEU A 17 10.45 0.81 -0.57
N GLY A 18 10.49 1.06 0.74
CA GLY A 18 11.74 1.06 1.52
C GLY A 18 12.40 -0.31 1.61
N GLN A 19 11.65 -1.39 1.36
CA GLN A 19 12.13 -2.77 1.41
C GLN A 19 12.47 -3.35 0.03
N VAL A 20 12.50 -2.51 -1.01
CA VAL A 20 12.77 -2.90 -2.39
C VAL A 20 13.96 -2.12 -2.92
N LEU A 21 15.04 -2.82 -3.25
CA LEU A 21 16.26 -2.24 -3.78
C LEU A 21 16.40 -2.56 -5.28
N TYR A 22 16.60 -1.55 -6.11
CA TYR A 22 16.91 -1.74 -7.52
C TYR A 22 18.42 -1.89 -7.73
N THR A 23 18.82 -3.00 -8.35
CA THR A 23 20.24 -3.35 -8.59
C THR A 23 20.79 -2.83 -9.91
N GLY A 24 19.99 -2.05 -10.67
CA GLY A 24 20.31 -1.65 -12.05
C GLY A 24 19.83 -2.65 -13.12
N ARG A 25 19.45 -3.86 -12.73
CA ARG A 25 18.90 -4.89 -13.65
C ARG A 25 17.72 -5.67 -13.10
N ASP A 26 17.61 -5.75 -11.78
CA ASP A 26 16.56 -6.50 -11.08
C ASP A 26 16.29 -5.87 -9.70
N PHE A 27 15.28 -6.37 -8.99
CA PHE A 27 14.91 -5.96 -7.65
C PHE A 27 15.32 -7.00 -6.61
N VAL A 28 15.79 -6.52 -5.45
CA VAL A 28 16.00 -7.33 -4.25
C VAL A 28 15.03 -6.86 -3.18
N ILE A 29 14.35 -7.82 -2.56
CA ILE A 29 13.45 -7.59 -1.42
C ILE A 29 14.21 -7.92 -0.15
N ILE A 30 14.19 -7.02 0.83
CA ILE A 30 14.93 -7.13 2.10
C ILE A 30 13.98 -7.16 3.30
N ASP A 31 14.52 -7.31 4.51
CA ASP A 31 13.79 -7.10 5.79
C ASP A 31 12.51 -7.94 6.01
N PHE A 32 12.64 -9.27 5.95
CA PHE A 32 11.54 -10.21 6.18
C PHE A 32 11.16 -10.39 7.67
N GLU A 33 11.44 -9.41 8.53
CA GLU A 33 11.07 -9.47 9.96
C GLU A 33 9.56 -9.29 10.18
N GLY A 34 8.88 -8.61 9.25
CA GLY A 34 7.47 -8.21 9.35
C GLY A 34 7.25 -7.04 10.32
N GLU A 35 6.01 -6.55 10.43
CA GLU A 35 5.68 -5.33 11.19
C GLU A 35 6.27 -5.31 12.63
N PRO A 36 7.18 -4.36 12.95
CA PRO A 36 7.89 -4.32 14.22
C PRO A 36 6.99 -4.22 15.45
N ALA A 37 5.83 -3.56 15.33
CA ALA A 37 4.89 -3.42 16.43
C ALA A 37 4.11 -4.71 16.77
N ARG A 38 4.15 -5.74 15.91
CA ARG A 38 3.47 -7.03 16.18
C ARG A 38 4.37 -7.99 16.96
N PRO A 39 3.81 -8.84 17.85
CA PRO A 39 4.54 -9.92 18.49
C PRO A 39 5.11 -10.93 17.48
N ILE A 40 6.27 -11.54 17.79
CA ILE A 40 6.96 -12.53 16.92
C ILE A 40 6.02 -13.67 16.48
N GLY A 41 5.16 -14.16 17.38
CA GLY A 41 4.19 -15.21 17.07
C GLY A 41 3.25 -14.81 15.94
N GLU A 42 2.82 -13.55 15.90
CA GLU A 42 1.93 -13.02 14.86
C GLU A 42 2.63 -12.80 13.54
N ARG A 43 3.89 -12.36 13.55
CA ARG A 43 4.68 -12.12 12.32
C ARG A 43 4.89 -13.40 11.50
N ARG A 44 4.87 -14.57 12.14
CA ARG A 44 5.04 -15.88 11.49
C ARG A 44 3.73 -16.48 10.95
N ILE A 45 2.57 -15.89 11.24
CA ILE A 45 1.28 -16.45 10.83
C ILE A 45 1.13 -16.32 9.31
N LYS A 46 0.71 -17.42 8.67
CA LYS A 46 0.39 -17.39 7.23
C LYS A 46 -0.83 -16.51 6.97
N ARG A 47 -0.71 -15.59 6.02
CA ARG A 47 -1.76 -14.63 5.61
C ARG A 47 -1.98 -14.71 4.10
N SER A 48 -3.01 -14.03 3.62
CA SER A 48 -3.19 -13.83 2.18
C SER A 48 -2.00 -13.02 1.63
N PRO A 49 -1.41 -13.39 0.48
CA PRO A 49 -0.41 -12.58 -0.20
C PRO A 49 -0.89 -11.15 -0.53
N ILE A 50 -2.20 -10.94 -0.60
CA ILE A 50 -2.81 -9.62 -0.82
C ILE A 50 -2.44 -8.62 0.29
N ARG A 51 -2.04 -9.08 1.47
CA ARG A 51 -1.51 -8.20 2.52
C ARG A 51 -0.26 -7.45 2.06
N ASP A 52 0.70 -8.12 1.45
CA ASP A 52 1.93 -7.47 0.95
C ASP A 52 1.62 -6.55 -0.24
N VAL A 53 0.70 -6.98 -1.12
CA VAL A 53 0.21 -6.14 -2.22
C VAL A 53 -0.40 -4.83 -1.70
N ALA A 54 -1.26 -4.92 -0.68
CA ALA A 54 -1.85 -3.75 -0.04
C ALA A 54 -0.78 -2.83 0.59
N GLY A 55 0.24 -3.41 1.24
CA GLY A 55 1.38 -2.67 1.79
C GLY A 55 2.12 -1.84 0.72
N MET A 56 2.39 -2.43 -0.44
CA MET A 56 3.03 -1.70 -1.54
C MET A 56 2.13 -0.60 -2.13
N LEU A 57 0.82 -0.87 -2.29
CA LEU A 57 -0.11 0.14 -2.77
C LEU A 57 -0.25 1.33 -1.81
N ARG A 58 -0.27 1.06 -0.49
CA ARG A 58 -0.20 2.09 0.55
C ARG A 58 1.10 2.88 0.45
N SER A 59 2.22 2.20 0.19
CA SER A 59 3.54 2.86 0.01
C SER A 59 3.56 3.84 -1.16
N PHE A 60 2.92 3.54 -2.29
CA PHE A 60 2.79 4.48 -3.41
C PHE A 60 1.95 5.70 -3.03
N ASP A 61 0.81 5.49 -2.37
CA ASP A 61 -0.06 6.57 -1.91
C ASP A 61 0.65 7.45 -0.87
N TYR A 62 1.37 6.85 0.08
CA TYR A 62 2.14 7.56 1.09
C TYR A 62 3.27 8.40 0.47
N ALA A 63 3.99 7.87 -0.53
CA ALA A 63 5.01 8.62 -1.25
C ALA A 63 4.44 9.86 -1.96
N VAL A 64 3.26 9.72 -2.59
CA VAL A 64 2.57 10.85 -3.22
C VAL A 64 2.08 11.87 -2.21
N ARG A 65 1.49 11.43 -1.09
CA ARG A 65 1.07 12.35 -0.03
C ARG A 65 2.24 13.07 0.61
N THR A 66 3.37 12.40 0.77
CA THR A 66 4.61 13.01 1.24
C THR A 66 5.10 14.07 0.26
N ALA A 67 5.10 13.77 -1.05
CA ALA A 67 5.46 14.75 -2.07
C ALA A 67 4.52 15.96 -2.03
N GLN A 68 3.21 15.74 -1.98
CA GLN A 68 2.19 16.79 -1.90
C GLN A 68 2.30 17.65 -0.63
N HIS A 69 2.53 17.02 0.53
CA HIS A 69 2.76 17.71 1.80
C HIS A 69 3.98 18.64 1.73
N ASN A 70 5.01 18.25 0.98
CA ASN A 70 6.23 19.05 0.81
C ASN A 70 6.15 20.10 -0.31
N LEU A 71 5.13 20.07 -1.20
CA LEU A 71 5.00 21.03 -2.30
C LEU A 71 5.03 22.51 -1.84
N PRO A 72 4.34 22.91 -0.74
CA PRO A 72 4.36 24.30 -0.27
C PRO A 72 5.73 24.77 0.22
N HIS A 73 6.69 23.86 0.43
CA HIS A 73 8.04 24.16 0.90
C HIS A 73 9.07 24.27 -0.24
N LEU A 74 8.66 24.03 -1.48
CA LEU A 74 9.54 24.19 -2.63
C LEU A 74 9.63 25.67 -3.03
N GLU A 75 10.86 26.14 -3.23
CA GLU A 75 11.13 27.50 -3.71
C GLU A 75 10.58 27.70 -5.13
N ASP A 76 10.17 28.93 -5.45
CA ASP A 76 9.68 29.34 -6.78
C ASP A 76 8.44 28.63 -7.34
N LEU A 77 7.64 27.98 -6.47
CA LEU A 77 6.42 27.28 -6.87
C LEU A 77 5.17 28.14 -6.65
N THR A 78 4.45 28.46 -7.72
CA THR A 78 3.17 29.17 -7.61
C THR A 78 2.06 28.23 -7.10
N ALA A 79 0.98 28.80 -6.55
CA ALA A 79 -0.18 28.00 -6.12
C ALA A 79 -0.78 27.17 -7.28
N VAL A 80 -0.79 27.71 -8.49
CA VAL A 80 -1.30 27.02 -9.70
C VAL A 80 -0.40 25.85 -10.08
N ASP A 81 0.92 26.04 -10.00
CA ASP A 81 1.89 24.96 -10.26
C ASP A 81 1.77 23.86 -9.22
N ALA A 82 1.57 24.21 -7.94
CA ALA A 82 1.38 23.25 -6.86
C ALA A 82 0.11 22.39 -7.05
N GLU A 83 -1.00 23.01 -7.47
CA GLU A 83 -2.24 22.29 -7.78
C GLU A 83 -2.06 21.32 -8.95
N HIS A 84 -1.41 21.77 -10.03
CA HIS A 84 -1.10 20.91 -11.18
C HIS A 84 -0.19 19.74 -10.79
N LEU A 85 0.88 19.99 -10.03
CA LEU A 85 1.79 18.94 -9.56
C LEU A 85 1.06 17.94 -8.65
N ALA A 86 0.16 18.40 -7.78
CA ALA A 86 -0.65 17.52 -6.94
C ALA A 86 -1.56 16.61 -7.77
N ALA A 87 -2.16 17.12 -8.84
CA ALA A 87 -2.96 16.33 -9.78
C ALA A 87 -2.12 15.28 -10.51
N TRP A 88 -0.93 15.67 -11.02
CA TRP A 88 0.00 14.74 -11.66
C TRP A 88 0.51 13.65 -10.71
N ALA A 89 0.80 14.00 -9.45
CA ALA A 89 1.20 13.02 -8.44
C ALA A 89 0.08 12.01 -8.16
N THR A 90 -1.17 12.46 -8.12
CA THR A 90 -2.35 11.59 -7.97
C THR A 90 -2.50 10.63 -9.16
N LEU A 91 -2.36 11.15 -10.38
CA LEU A 91 -2.38 10.32 -11.59
C LEU A 91 -1.24 9.30 -11.59
N TRP A 92 -0.03 9.72 -11.18
CA TRP A 92 1.12 8.83 -11.07
C TRP A 92 0.83 7.67 -10.11
N ARG A 93 0.28 7.94 -8.91
CA ARG A 93 -0.14 6.90 -7.95
C ARG A 93 -1.06 5.89 -8.61
N ASP A 94 -2.07 6.35 -9.35
CA ASP A 94 -3.06 5.47 -9.99
C ASP A 94 -2.43 4.60 -11.07
N CYS A 95 -1.60 5.20 -11.92
CA CYS A 95 -0.87 4.48 -12.96
C CYS A 95 0.08 3.43 -12.36
N VAL A 96 0.89 3.78 -11.36
CA VAL A 96 1.83 2.83 -10.75
C VAL A 96 1.11 1.74 -9.98
N SER A 97 0.03 2.07 -9.28
CA SER A 97 -0.80 1.11 -8.54
C SER A 97 -1.46 0.11 -9.49
N TRP A 98 -2.02 0.60 -10.61
CA TRP A 98 -2.61 -0.24 -11.63
C TRP A 98 -1.56 -1.15 -12.29
N ALA A 99 -0.39 -0.60 -12.64
CA ALA A 99 0.69 -1.36 -13.27
C ALA A 99 1.19 -2.48 -12.35
N PHE A 100 1.47 -2.15 -11.08
CA PHE A 100 1.91 -3.11 -10.07
C PHE A 100 0.88 -4.22 -9.85
N LEU A 101 -0.38 -3.86 -9.58
CA LEU A 101 -1.45 -4.84 -9.34
C LEU A 101 -1.71 -5.72 -10.57
N SER A 102 -1.68 -5.14 -11.76
CA SER A 102 -1.87 -5.89 -13.01
C SER A 102 -0.72 -6.87 -13.27
N ALA A 103 0.53 -6.44 -13.08
CA ALA A 103 1.70 -7.29 -13.20
C ALA A 103 1.67 -8.43 -12.16
N TYR A 104 1.34 -8.11 -10.90
CA TYR A 104 1.20 -9.11 -9.85
C TYR A 104 0.15 -10.17 -10.20
N ARG A 105 -1.06 -9.74 -10.61
CA ARG A 105 -2.14 -10.65 -11.03
C ARG A 105 -1.75 -11.52 -12.22
N ALA A 106 -0.97 -10.96 -13.16
CA ALA A 106 -0.47 -11.72 -14.30
C ALA A 106 0.55 -12.78 -13.87
N ALA A 107 1.48 -12.43 -12.99
CA ALA A 107 2.53 -13.31 -12.49
C ALA A 107 1.98 -14.51 -11.70
N VAL A 108 0.90 -14.30 -10.94
CA VAL A 108 0.31 -15.35 -10.08
C VAL A 108 -0.88 -16.06 -10.73
N ARG A 109 -1.15 -15.79 -12.01
CA ARG A 109 -2.30 -16.35 -12.73
C ARG A 109 -2.25 -17.88 -12.74
N GLY A 110 -3.37 -18.53 -12.40
CA GLY A 110 -3.47 -19.99 -12.36
C GLY A 110 -2.81 -20.67 -11.15
N SER A 111 -2.05 -19.94 -10.33
CA SER A 111 -1.42 -20.50 -9.11
C SER A 111 -2.42 -20.82 -7.98
N GLY A 112 -3.59 -20.19 -8.00
CA GLY A 112 -4.60 -20.30 -6.94
C GLY A 112 -4.23 -19.58 -5.63
N ILE A 113 -3.13 -18.82 -5.57
CA ILE A 113 -2.72 -18.13 -4.34
C ILE A 113 -3.56 -16.89 -4.00
N ILE A 114 -4.22 -16.30 -5.01
CA ILE A 114 -5.20 -15.22 -4.86
C ILE A 114 -6.59 -15.67 -5.37
N PRO A 115 -7.69 -15.07 -4.89
CA PRO A 115 -9.01 -15.37 -5.44
C PRO A 115 -9.09 -15.09 -6.94
N ALA A 116 -9.68 -16.03 -7.70
CA ALA A 116 -9.95 -15.83 -9.12
C ALA A 116 -11.16 -14.89 -9.34
N GLN A 117 -12.13 -14.91 -8.43
CA GLN A 117 -13.31 -14.05 -8.49
C GLN A 117 -12.92 -12.61 -8.12
N ARG A 118 -13.18 -11.67 -9.03
CA ARG A 118 -12.85 -10.26 -8.85
C ARG A 118 -13.40 -9.67 -7.54
N GLY A 119 -14.67 -9.92 -7.23
CA GLY A 119 -15.29 -9.40 -5.99
C GLY A 119 -14.60 -9.89 -4.71
N GLN A 120 -14.17 -11.15 -4.64
CA GLN A 120 -13.41 -11.65 -3.47
C GLN A 120 -12.02 -11.05 -3.38
N LEU A 121 -11.35 -10.86 -4.53
CA LEU A 121 -10.05 -10.21 -4.58
C LEU A 121 -10.15 -8.75 -4.14
N SER A 122 -11.14 -8.00 -4.64
CA SER A 122 -11.39 -6.61 -4.24
C SER A 122 -11.67 -6.52 -2.75
N LEU A 123 -12.58 -7.34 -2.21
CA LEU A 123 -12.88 -7.37 -0.77
C LEU A 123 -11.63 -7.63 0.08
N LEU A 124 -10.80 -8.61 -0.29
CA LEU A 124 -9.54 -8.86 0.43
C LEU A 124 -8.59 -7.67 0.34
N LEU A 125 -8.49 -7.05 -0.83
CA LEU A 125 -7.61 -5.91 -1.04
C LEU A 125 -8.06 -4.72 -0.19
N ASP A 126 -9.36 -4.40 -0.19
CA ASP A 126 -9.92 -3.29 0.59
C ASP A 126 -9.70 -3.51 2.09
N VAL A 127 -9.93 -4.73 2.59
CA VAL A 127 -9.67 -5.06 4.00
C VAL A 127 -8.21 -4.85 4.37
N TYR A 128 -7.26 -5.32 3.54
CA TYR A 128 -5.83 -5.17 3.86
C TYR A 128 -5.32 -3.74 3.65
N LEU A 129 -5.90 -2.97 2.73
CA LEU A 129 -5.61 -1.54 2.58
C LEU A 129 -6.05 -0.77 3.83
N LEU A 130 -7.25 -1.05 4.34
CA LEU A 130 -7.77 -0.45 5.56
C LEU A 130 -6.95 -0.87 6.79
N GLU A 131 -6.61 -2.15 6.93
CA GLU A 131 -5.76 -2.66 8.03
C GLU A 131 -4.42 -1.93 8.04
N LYS A 132 -3.76 -1.77 6.88
CA LYS A 132 -2.48 -1.09 6.79
C LYS A 132 -2.60 0.42 7.01
N ALA A 133 -3.64 1.08 6.51
CA ALA A 133 -3.87 2.50 6.77
C ALA A 133 -4.10 2.79 8.26
N LEU A 134 -4.86 1.94 8.97
CA LEU A 134 -5.04 2.05 10.42
C LEU A 134 -3.74 1.82 11.19
N TYR A 135 -2.93 0.85 10.75
CA TYR A 135 -1.60 0.62 11.31
C TYR A 135 -0.70 1.86 11.16
N GLU A 136 -0.64 2.43 9.94
CA GLU A 136 0.14 3.64 9.65
C GLU A 136 -0.33 4.82 10.50
N LEU A 137 -1.64 5.05 10.59
CA LEU A 137 -2.21 6.10 11.43
C LEU A 137 -1.79 5.95 12.90
N ALA A 138 -1.92 4.75 13.45
CA ALA A 138 -1.48 4.47 14.82
C ALA A 138 0.04 4.65 14.98
N TYR A 139 0.83 4.28 13.97
CA TYR A 139 2.27 4.47 14.01
C TYR A 139 2.65 5.96 14.03
N GLU A 140 2.12 6.77 13.12
CA GLU A 140 2.44 8.20 13.04
C GLU A 140 1.99 8.95 14.30
N LEU A 141 0.81 8.62 14.85
CA LEU A 141 0.33 9.20 16.11
C LEU A 141 1.31 9.02 17.28
N ASN A 142 2.04 7.91 17.30
CA ASN A 142 2.96 7.58 18.40
C ASN A 142 4.41 8.03 18.16
N HIS A 143 4.81 8.28 16.91
CA HIS A 143 6.23 8.53 16.57
C HIS A 143 6.47 9.85 15.84
N ARG A 144 5.52 10.32 15.03
CA ARG A 144 5.63 11.54 14.21
C ARG A 144 4.26 12.23 14.09
N PRO A 145 3.77 12.87 15.17
CA PRO A 145 2.42 13.45 15.18
C PRO A 145 2.18 14.46 14.04
N ASP A 146 3.21 15.18 13.60
CA ASP A 146 3.12 16.15 12.48
C ASP A 146 2.80 15.49 11.12
N TRP A 147 2.95 14.16 11.02
CA TRP A 147 2.72 13.39 9.79
C TRP A 147 1.37 12.66 9.78
N VAL A 148 0.55 12.81 10.83
CA VAL A 148 -0.72 12.08 11.00
C VAL A 148 -1.73 12.37 9.89
N ASP A 149 -1.69 13.58 9.31
CA ASP A 149 -2.59 13.97 8.23
C ASP A 149 -2.43 13.08 6.99
N LEU A 150 -1.23 12.53 6.75
CA LEU A 150 -0.94 11.69 5.59
C LEU A 150 -1.73 10.36 5.63
N PRO A 151 -1.57 9.49 6.65
CA PRO A 151 -2.36 8.26 6.73
C PRO A 151 -3.85 8.51 6.98
N LEU A 152 -4.22 9.61 7.66
CA LEU A 152 -5.63 9.98 7.85
C LEU A 152 -6.33 10.28 6.53
N ALA A 153 -5.71 11.12 5.68
CA ALA A 153 -6.25 11.42 4.36
C ALA A 153 -6.26 10.17 3.45
N GLY A 154 -5.29 9.27 3.62
CA GLY A 154 -5.28 7.95 2.98
C GLY A 154 -6.48 7.08 3.39
N LEU A 155 -6.77 7.02 4.68
CA LEU A 155 -7.89 6.26 5.24
C LEU A 155 -9.24 6.81 4.78
N LEU A 156 -9.44 8.13 4.84
CA LEU A 156 -10.67 8.78 4.38
C LEU A 156 -10.94 8.49 2.90
N ALA A 157 -9.92 8.61 2.06
CA ALA A 157 -10.05 8.29 0.63
C ALA A 157 -10.41 6.82 0.36
N LEU A 158 -10.03 5.88 1.24
CA LEU A 158 -10.44 4.48 1.13
C LEU A 158 -11.91 4.27 1.53
N LEU A 159 -12.40 5.02 2.53
CA LEU A 159 -13.79 4.94 3.00
C LEU A 159 -14.79 5.58 2.03
N GLU A 160 -14.34 6.57 1.26
CA GLU A 160 -15.15 7.24 0.23
C GLU A 160 -15.26 6.45 -1.08
N ARG A 161 -14.48 5.36 -1.25
CA ARG A 161 -14.62 4.50 -2.41
C ARG A 161 -15.98 3.78 -2.36
N PRO A 162 -16.76 3.79 -3.45
CA PRO A 162 -17.96 2.98 -3.52
C PRO A 162 -17.59 1.50 -3.34
N PRO A 163 -18.40 0.72 -2.60
CA PRO A 163 -18.17 -0.72 -2.49
C PRO A 163 -18.18 -1.35 -3.88
N ALA A 164 -17.19 -2.20 -4.14
CA ALA A 164 -16.96 -2.87 -5.43
C ALA A 164 -18.09 -3.83 -5.85
#